data_AF-A0A352RXD9-F1
#
_entry.id   AF-A0A352RXD9-F1
#
_cell.length_a   1.000
_cell.length_b   1.000
_cell.length_c   1.000
_cell.angle_alpha   90.00
_cell.angle_beta   90.00
_cell.angle_gamma   90.00
#
_symmetry.space_group_name_H-M   'P 1'
#
loop_
_entity.id
_entity.type
_entity.pdbx_description
1 polymer ?
#
loop_
_entity_poly.entity_id
_entity_poly.type
_entity_poly.pdbx_seq_one_letter_code
_entity_poly.pdbx_strand_id
1 'polypeptide(L)' 'NAGPGNISKMRTEAKARGLNPDKWFNNVEIVTSERIGIETTTYVRNIYKYYAAYKLIEDAQE' A
#
# COMPACT_ATOMS: atom_id res chain seq x y z
N ASN A 1 5.54 6.51 -6.67
CA ASN A 1 5.26 5.88 -7.99
C ASN A 1 3.91 6.33 -8.58
N ALA A 2 2.77 6.30 -7.87
CA ALA A 2 1.46 6.67 -8.46
C ALA A 2 1.07 8.17 -8.36
N GLY A 3 1.77 8.96 -7.54
CA GLY A 3 1.51 10.40 -7.33
C GLY A 3 0.33 10.68 -6.38
N PRO A 4 0.38 11.78 -5.60
CA PRO A 4 -0.60 12.04 -4.53
C PRO A 4 -2.03 12.27 -5.04
N GLY A 5 -2.20 12.87 -6.23
CA GLY A 5 -3.52 13.10 -6.83
C GLY A 5 -4.27 11.81 -7.16
N ASN A 6 -3.56 10.80 -7.70
CA ASN A 6 -4.15 9.49 -7.95
C ASN A 6 -4.48 8.78 -6.65
N ILE A 7 -3.58 8.80 -5.65
CA ILE A 7 -3.86 8.19 -4.35
C ILE A 7 -5.07 8.84 -3.65
N SER A 8 -5.24 10.15 -3.76
CA SER A 8 -6.43 10.84 -3.25
C SER A 8 -7.73 10.29 -3.89
N LYS A 9 -7.73 10.09 -5.22
CA LYS A 9 -8.87 9.44 -5.92
C LYS A 9 -9.09 8.01 -5.43
N MET A 10 -8.03 7.22 -5.26
CA MET A 10 -8.12 5.85 -4.77
C MET A 10 -8.66 5.76 -3.35
N ARG A 11 -8.32 6.72 -2.47
CA ARG A 11 -8.89 6.80 -1.11
C ARG A 11 -10.39 7.08 -1.15
N THR A 12 -10.82 8.02 -2.00
CA THR A 12 -12.25 8.30 -2.20
C THR A 12 -13.01 7.07 -2.70
N GLU A 13 -12.44 6.35 -3.68
CA GLU A 13 -13.05 5.14 -4.21
C GLU A 13 -13.03 3.97 -3.20
N ALA A 14 -11.95 3.82 -2.44
CA ALA A 14 -11.86 2.85 -1.34
C ALA A 14 -12.99 3.07 -0.33
N LYS A 15 -13.20 4.33 0.10
CA LYS A 15 -14.31 4.69 0.99
C LYS A 15 -15.68 4.35 0.37
N ALA A 16 -15.88 4.63 -0.91
CA ALA A 16 -17.12 4.32 -1.63
C ALA A 16 -17.40 2.79 -1.69
N ARG A 17 -16.37 1.96 -1.64
CA ARG A 17 -16.45 0.49 -1.62
C ARG A 17 -16.48 -0.12 -0.21
N GLY A 18 -16.60 0.70 0.84
CA GLY A 18 -16.60 0.24 2.24
C GLY A 18 -15.23 -0.17 2.78
N LEU A 19 -14.15 0.14 2.04
CA LEU A 19 -12.77 -0.05 2.50
C LEU A 19 -12.32 1.16 3.32
N ASN A 20 -11.32 0.96 4.19
CA ASN A 20 -10.78 2.05 5.01
C ASN A 20 -9.84 2.95 4.17
N PRO A 21 -10.16 4.24 3.95
CA PRO A 21 -9.35 5.13 3.12
C PRO A 21 -8.02 5.54 3.78
N ASP A 22 -7.83 5.24 5.06
CA ASP A 22 -6.65 5.60 5.86
C ASP A 22 -5.75 4.39 6.14
N LYS A 23 -6.12 3.20 5.64
CA LYS A 23 -5.29 2.01 5.65
C LYS A 23 -4.82 1.69 4.24
N TRP A 24 -3.52 1.43 4.08
CA TRP A 24 -2.98 1.05 2.79
C TRP A 24 -3.30 -0.40 2.45
N PHE A 25 -2.67 -1.34 3.15
CA PHE A 25 -2.76 -2.78 2.86
C PHE A 25 -4.20 -3.28 2.98
N ASN A 26 -4.60 -4.11 2.02
CA ASN A 26 -5.94 -4.72 1.94
C ASN A 26 -7.10 -3.71 1.94
N ASN A 27 -6.84 -2.44 1.62
CA ASN A 27 -7.83 -1.37 1.59
C ASN A 27 -7.58 -0.50 0.35
N VAL A 28 -6.89 0.64 0.50
CA VAL A 28 -6.55 1.52 -0.64
C VAL A 28 -5.71 0.79 -1.70
N GLU A 29 -4.90 -0.18 -1.27
CA GLU A 29 -4.11 -1.04 -2.15
C GLU A 29 -4.96 -1.81 -3.19
N ILE A 30 -6.14 -2.31 -2.81
CA ILE A 30 -7.00 -3.10 -3.68
C ILE A 30 -7.45 -2.24 -4.88
N VAL A 31 -8.01 -1.08 -4.58
CA VAL A 31 -8.49 -0.14 -5.60
C VAL A 31 -7.34 0.38 -6.46
N THR A 32 -6.19 0.66 -5.84
CA THR A 32 -4.98 1.08 -6.55
C THR A 32 -4.53 0.03 -7.55
N SER A 33 -4.52 -1.25 -7.16
CA SER A 33 -4.14 -2.35 -8.05
C SER A 33 -5.09 -2.49 -9.25
N GLU A 34 -6.39 -2.31 -9.03
CA GLU A 34 -7.41 -2.42 -10.08
C GLU A 34 -7.40 -1.23 -11.05
N ARG A 35 -7.15 -0.01 -10.56
CA ARG A 35 -7.28 1.23 -11.35
C ARG A 35 -5.98 1.71 -11.97
N ILE A 36 -4.87 1.60 -11.24
CA ILE A 36 -3.55 2.10 -11.65
C ILE A 36 -2.69 0.95 -12.17
N GLY A 37 -2.88 -0.25 -11.62
CA GLY A 37 -2.17 -1.46 -12.01
C GLY A 37 -1.28 -2.03 -10.90
N ILE A 38 -0.92 -3.30 -11.08
CA ILE A 38 -0.22 -4.10 -10.07
C ILE A 38 1.23 -3.67 -9.82
N GLU A 39 1.87 -2.96 -10.75
CA GLU A 39 3.24 -2.47 -10.56
C GLU A 39 3.33 -1.54 -9.36
N THR A 40 2.32 -0.70 -9.16
CA THR A 40 2.30 0.27 -8.05
C THR A 40 2.30 -0.43 -6.69
N THR A 41 1.46 -1.45 -6.54
CA THR A 41 1.30 -2.19 -5.29
C THR A 41 2.47 -3.16 -5.07
N THR A 42 2.97 -3.77 -6.14
CA THR A 42 4.19 -4.60 -6.12
C THR A 42 5.39 -3.79 -5.64
N TYR A 43 5.57 -2.56 -6.12
CA TYR A 43 6.64 -1.68 -5.67
C TYR A 43 6.58 -1.41 -4.15
N VAL A 44 5.39 -1.09 -3.62
CA VAL A 44 5.21 -0.85 -2.17
C VAL A 44 5.48 -2.11 -1.36
N ARG A 45 4.96 -3.26 -1.80
CA ARG A 45 5.22 -4.56 -1.14
C ARG A 45 6.70 -4.93 -1.15
N ASN A 46 7.40 -4.64 -2.25
CA ASN A 46 8.84 -4.86 -2.34
C ASN A 46 9.63 -3.99 -1.37
N ILE A 47 9.25 -2.74 -1.11
CA ILE A 47 9.91 -1.93 -0.08
C ILE A 47 9.58 -2.47 1.31
N TYR A 48 8.31 -2.75 1.56
CA TYR A 48 7.84 -3.20 2.87
C TYR A 48 8.46 -4.54 3.29
N LYS A 49 8.69 -5.48 2.36
CA LYS A 49 9.35 -6.75 2.68
C LYS A 49 10.76 -6.55 3.23
N TYR A 50 11.53 -5.60 2.68
CA TYR A 50 12.88 -5.32 3.14
C TYR A 50 12.85 -4.59 4.49
N TYR A 51 11.95 -3.63 4.67
CA TYR A 51 11.75 -2.97 5.96
C TYR A 51 11.43 -3.99 7.07
N ALA A 52 10.47 -4.88 6.84
CA ALA A 52 10.10 -5.92 7.79
C ALA A 52 11.27 -6.88 8.07
N ALA A 53 12.01 -7.30 7.04
CA ALA A 53 13.18 -8.17 7.22
C ALA A 53 14.26 -7.50 8.08
N TYR A 54 14.60 -6.24 7.83
CA TYR A 54 15.58 -5.52 8.64
C TYR A 54 15.10 -5.33 10.08
N LYS A 55 13.81 -5.03 10.28
CA LYS A 55 13.27 -4.86 11.63
C LYS A 55 13.34 -6.16 12.43
N LEU A 56 13.00 -7.30 11.80
CA LEU A 56 13.12 -8.62 12.42
C LEU A 56 14.57 -9.01 12.75
N ILE A 57 15.54 -8.59 11.93
CA ILE A 57 16.96 -8.80 12.23
C ILE A 57 17.38 -7.98 13.44
N GLU A 58 17.02 -6.69 13.47
CA GLU A 58 17.30 -5.80 14.60
C GLU A 58 16.72 -6.35 15.91
N ASP A 59 15.44 -6.74 15.91
CA ASP A 59 14.75 -7.29 17.08
C ASP A 59 15.35 -8.65 17.55
N ALA A 60 16.02 -9.39 16.67
CA ALA A 60 16.68 -10.65 17.01
C ALA A 60 18.12 -10.46 17.54
N GLN A 61 18.70 -9.27 17.38
CA GLN A 61 20.03 -8.91 17.89
C GLN A 61 19.96 -8.24 19.27
N GLU A 62 18.78 -7.80 19.71
CA GLU A 62 18.48 -7.34 21.07
C GLU A 62 18.29 -8.52 22.05
#